data_AF-A0A531MGP7-F1
#
_entry.id   AF-A0A531MGP7-F1
#
_cell.length_a   1.000
_cell.length_b   1.000
_cell.length_c   1.000
_cell.angle_alpha   90.00
_cell.angle_beta   90.00
_cell.angle_gamma   90.00
#
_symmetry.space_group_name_H-M   'P 1'
#
loop_
_entity.id
_entity.type
_entity.pdbx_description
1 polymer ?
#
loop_
_entity_poly.entity_id
_entity_poly.type
_entity_poly.pdbx_seq_one_letter_code
_entity_poly.pdbx_strand_id
1 'polypeptide(L)'
;MAQNSLRLVEDKAVDKSKALDAALSQIERAFGKGSIMRLGANEQVVEIETVPTGSLGLDIALGVGGLPRGRIIEIYGPESSGKTTLALH
;
A
#
# COMPACT_ATOMS: atom_id res chain seq x y z
N MET A 1 2.98 15.23 -23.17
CA MET A 1 3.62 13.94 -23.49
C MET A 1 4.61 13.61 -22.38
N ALA A 2 4.21 12.84 -21.37
CA ALA A 2 5.11 12.43 -20.29
C ALA A 2 6.03 11.32 -20.81
N GLN A 3 7.31 11.62 -21.01
CA GLN A 3 8.31 10.60 -21.32
C GLN A 3 8.59 9.79 -20.06
N ASN A 4 8.04 8.58 -19.98
CA ASN A 4 8.33 7.64 -18.90
C ASN A 4 9.67 6.96 -19.20
N SER A 5 10.71 7.29 -18.44
CA SER A 5 12.09 6.85 -18.61
C SER A 5 12.41 5.63 -17.74
N LEU A 6 11.66 4.53 -17.90
CA LEU A 6 12.12 3.24 -17.36
C LEU A 6 13.23 2.70 -18.26
N ARG A 7 14.49 2.87 -17.82
CA ARG A 7 15.64 2.18 -18.44
C ARG A 7 15.73 0.78 -17.84
N LEU A 8 15.42 -0.23 -18.65
CA LEU A 8 15.70 -1.63 -18.30
C LEU A 8 17.22 -1.80 -18.24
N VAL A 9 17.73 -2.23 -17.07
CA VAL A 9 19.15 -2.54 -16.88
C VAL A 9 19.42 -3.88 -17.56
N GLU A 10 19.85 -3.85 -18.81
CA GLU A 10 20.26 -5.04 -19.57
C GLU A 10 21.73 -5.38 -19.31
N ASP A 11 22.06 -5.85 -18.11
CA ASP A 11 23.38 -6.45 -17.86
C ASP A 11 23.23 -7.86 -17.29
N LYS A 12 23.63 -8.87 -18.08
CA LYS A 12 23.57 -10.31 -17.74
C LYS A 12 24.43 -10.70 -16.51
N ALA A 13 25.19 -9.76 -15.94
CA ALA A 13 26.05 -9.96 -14.76
C ALA A 13 25.52 -9.28 -13.48
N VAL A 14 24.41 -8.53 -13.55
CA VAL A 14 23.82 -7.92 -12.36
C VAL A 14 23.01 -8.97 -11.60
N ASP A 15 23.35 -9.15 -10.33
CA ASP A 15 22.58 -9.95 -9.39
C ASP A 15 21.10 -9.58 -9.49
N LYS A 16 20.25 -10.55 -9.85
CA LYS A 16 18.81 -10.36 -10.04
C LYS A 16 18.15 -9.68 -8.85
N SER A 17 18.63 -9.92 -7.62
CA SER A 17 18.12 -9.24 -6.44
C SER A 17 18.42 -7.74 -6.48
N LYS A 18 19.65 -7.35 -6.82
CA LYS A 18 20.03 -5.93 -6.91
C LYS A 18 19.28 -5.19 -8.00
N ALA A 19 19.07 -5.83 -9.16
CA ALA A 19 18.28 -5.26 -10.24
C ALA A 19 16.81 -5.07 -9.82
N LEU A 20 16.25 -6.03 -9.09
CA LEU A 20 14.90 -5.96 -8.55
C LEU A 20 14.75 -4.81 -7.54
N ASP A 21 15.64 -4.72 -6.55
CA ASP A 21 15.58 -3.69 -5.52
C ASP A 21 15.77 -2.28 -6.09
N ALA A 22 16.63 -2.14 -7.11
CA ALA A 22 16.80 -0.88 -7.84
C ALA A 22 15.52 -0.48 -8.60
N ALA A 23 14.85 -1.44 -9.26
CA ALA A 23 13.60 -1.19 -9.96
C ALA A 23 12.47 -0.81 -8.98
N LEU A 24 12.34 -1.52 -7.85
CA LEU A 24 11.39 -1.19 -6.80
C LEU A 24 11.60 0.24 -6.29
N SER A 25 12.86 0.62 -6.02
CA SER A 25 13.22 1.97 -5.58
C SER A 25 12.88 3.04 -6.63
N GLN A 26 13.04 2.75 -7.92
CA GLN A 26 12.68 3.68 -9.00
C GLN A 26 11.17 3.89 -9.07
N ILE A 27 10.37 2.82 -8.94
CA ILE A 27 8.90 2.88 -8.93
C ILE A 27 8.43 3.75 -7.76
N GLU A 28 8.93 3.51 -6.55
CA GLU A 28 8.54 4.30 -5.38
C GLU A 28 8.90 5.79 -5.51
N ARG A 29 10.05 6.12 -6.09
CA ARG A 29 10.43 7.53 -6.32
C ARG A 29 9.55 8.22 -7.35
N ALA A 30 9.14 7.51 -8.40
CA ALA A 30 8.32 8.07 -9.47
C ALA A 30 6.84 8.19 -9.09
N PHE A 31 6.30 7.24 -8.32
CA PHE A 31 4.86 7.11 -8.06
C PHE A 31 4.48 7.26 -6.58
N GLY A 32 5.46 7.44 -5.69
CA GLY A 32 5.27 7.58 -4.25
C GLY A 32 5.43 6.27 -3.49
N LYS A 33 5.60 6.38 -2.16
CA LYS A 33 5.70 5.22 -1.25
C LYS A 33 4.43 4.37 -1.31
N GLY A 34 4.60 3.06 -1.27
CA GLY A 34 3.48 2.10 -1.33
C GLY A 34 2.88 1.90 -2.73
N SER A 35 3.49 2.47 -3.78
CA SER A 35 3.12 2.19 -5.18
C SER A 35 3.47 0.76 -5.62
N ILE A 36 4.43 0.13 -4.95
CA ILE A 36 4.75 -1.29 -5.07
C ILE A 36 5.23 -1.82 -3.71
N MET A 37 4.82 -3.03 -3.34
CA MET A 37 5.19 -3.65 -2.06
C MET A 37 5.13 -5.17 -2.17
N ARG A 38 5.84 -5.87 -1.29
CA ARG A 38 5.75 -7.32 -1.18
C ARG A 38 4.57 -7.68 -0.25
N LEU A 39 3.70 -8.57 -0.69
CA LEU A 39 2.61 -9.07 0.15
C LEU A 39 3.19 -9.79 1.38
N GLY A 40 2.73 -9.41 2.58
CA GLY A 40 3.23 -9.96 3.84
C GLY A 40 4.55 -9.36 4.34
N ALA A 41 5.12 -8.36 3.66
CA ALA A 41 6.19 -7.57 4.24
C ALA A 41 5.62 -6.73 5.40
N ASN A 42 6.19 -6.91 6.60
CA ASN A 42 5.86 -6.13 7.80
C ASN A 42 6.56 -4.77 7.81
N GLU A 43 6.71 -4.13 6.64
CA GLU A 43 7.28 -2.80 6.56
C GLU A 43 6.16 -1.79 6.87
N GLN A 44 6.38 -0.94 7.87
CA GLN A 44 5.49 0.18 8.15
C GLN A 44 5.50 1.12 6.95
N VAL A 45 4.52 0.94 6.06
CA VAL A 45 4.53 1.47 4.70
C VAL A 45 4.69 2.99 4.70
N VAL A 46 4.01 3.69 5.62
CA VAL A 46 4.15 5.12 5.89
C VAL A 46 3.57 5.40 7.28
N GLU A 47 4.18 6.29 8.06
CA GLU A 47 3.54 6.84 9.26
C GLU A 47 2.36 7.72 8.83
N ILE A 48 1.14 7.21 8.99
CA ILE A 48 -0.11 7.88 8.58
C ILE A 48 -1.02 7.96 9.79
N GLU A 49 -1.64 9.12 9.99
CA GLU A 49 -2.67 9.29 11.02
C GLU A 49 -3.91 8.44 10.66
N THR A 50 -4.41 7.68 11.63
CA THR A 50 -5.54 6.76 11.42
C THR A 50 -6.74 7.09 12.30
N VAL A 51 -7.90 6.57 11.90
CA VAL A 51 -9.15 6.53 12.69
C VAL A 51 -9.45 5.06 12.99
N PRO A 52 -9.62 4.65 14.27
CA PRO A 52 -9.96 3.28 14.60
C PRO A 52 -11.28 2.85 13.95
N THR A 53 -11.38 1.59 13.53
CA THR A 53 -12.60 1.06 12.88
C THR A 53 -13.68 0.62 13.87
N GLY A 54 -13.39 0.65 15.18
CA GLY A 54 -14.21 0.02 16.22
C GLY A 54 -14.07 -1.51 16.28
N SER A 55 -13.23 -2.11 15.44
CA SER A 55 -12.91 -3.55 15.43
C SER A 55 -11.40 -3.76 15.49
N LEU A 56 -10.91 -4.24 16.63
CA LEU A 56 -9.48 -4.50 16.84
C LEU A 56 -8.89 -5.43 15.77
N GLY A 57 -9.63 -6.47 15.38
CA GLY A 57 -9.19 -7.40 14.34
C GLY A 57 -9.02 -6.73 12.98
N LEU A 58 -9.90 -5.79 12.65
CA LEU A 58 -9.81 -5.04 11.40
C LEU A 58 -8.67 -4.01 11.44
N ASP A 59 -8.49 -3.31 12.55
CA ASP A 59 -7.39 -2.35 12.73
C ASP A 59 -6.02 -3.02 12.58
N ILE A 60 -5.85 -4.22 13.14
CA ILE A 60 -4.64 -5.05 12.96
C ILE A 60 -4.49 -5.48 11.50
N ALA A 61 -5.57 -5.96 10.87
CA ALA A 61 -5.53 -6.43 9.49
C ALA A 61 -5.19 -5.32 8.48
N LEU A 62 -5.57 -4.07 8.75
CA LEU A 62 -5.21 -2.91 7.94
C LEU A 62 -3.71 -2.57 8.04
N GLY A 63 -2.98 -3.12 9.02
CA GLY A 63 -1.53 -2.95 9.20
C GLY A 63 -1.09 -1.58 9.72
N VAL A 64 -1.91 -0.54 9.51
CA VAL A 64 -1.70 0.83 9.98
C VAL A 64 -2.50 1.17 11.24
N GLY A 65 -3.30 0.23 11.77
CA GLY A 65 -4.06 0.41 13.01
C GLY A 65 -5.39 1.14 12.85
N GLY A 66 -5.95 1.22 11.64
CA GLY A 66 -7.26 1.83 11.39
C GLY A 66 -7.40 2.39 9.96
N LEU A 67 -8.44 3.18 9.74
CA LEU A 67 -8.70 3.86 8.47
C LEU A 67 -7.73 5.05 8.29
N PRO A 68 -6.95 5.13 7.20
CA PRO A 68 -5.99 6.21 7.00
C PRO A 68 -6.70 7.54 6.70
N ARG A 69 -6.33 8.60 7.42
CA ARG A 69 -6.85 9.95 7.20
C ARG A 69 -6.35 10.55 5.89
N GLY A 70 -7.16 11.42 5.30
CA GLY A 70 -6.85 12.05 4.01
C GLY A 70 -6.91 11.10 2.81
N ARG A 71 -7.52 9.92 2.97
CA ARG A 71 -7.69 8.92 1.93
C ARG A 71 -9.17 8.60 1.74
N ILE A 72 -9.52 8.18 0.52
CA ILE A 72 -10.85 7.66 0.19
C ILE A 72 -10.84 6.17 0.52
N ILE A 73 -11.85 5.70 1.25
CA ILE A 73 -12.03 4.30 1.64
C ILE A 73 -13.31 3.77 1.01
N GLU A 74 -13.24 2.58 0.45
CA GLU A 74 -14.40 1.85 -0.07
C GLU A 74 -14.72 0.66 0.85
N ILE A 75 -15.95 0.61 1.35
CA ILE A 75 -16.48 -0.52 2.13
C ILE A 75 -17.66 -1.10 1.32
N TYR A 76 -17.49 -2.32 0.80
CA TYR A 76 -18.49 -2.99 -0.03
C TYR A 76 -18.87 -4.36 0.54
N GLY A 77 -20.02 -4.89 0.11
CA GLY A 77 -20.53 -6.19 0.56
C GLY A 77 -22.05 -6.31 0.47
N PRO A 78 -22.60 -7.51 0.70
CA PRO A 78 -24.05 -7.79 0.63
C PRO A 78 -24.90 -6.90 1.54
N GLU A 79 -26.20 -6.85 1.30
CA GLU A 79 -27.13 -6.20 2.26
C GLU A 79 -27.00 -6.81 3.66
N SER A 80 -27.23 -6.01 4.69
CA SER A 80 -27.12 -6.43 6.10
C SER A 80 -25.73 -6.92 6.55
N SER A 81 -24.67 -6.76 5.75
CA SER A 81 -23.29 -7.17 6.08
C SER A 81 -22.56 -6.25 7.08
N GLY A 82 -23.21 -5.21 7.59
CA GLY A 82 -22.62 -4.27 8.56
C GLY A 82 -21.85 -3.08 7.98
N LYS A 83 -21.94 -2.79 6.66
CA LYS A 83 -21.24 -1.64 6.05
C LYS A 83 -21.54 -0.30 6.74
N THR A 84 -22.83 0.02 6.91
CA THR A 84 -23.26 1.25 7.57
C THR A 84 -22.93 1.22 9.07
N THR A 85 -22.98 0.06 9.70
CA THR A 85 -22.58 -0.12 11.10
C THR A 85 -21.11 0.23 11.28
N LEU A 86 -20.23 -0.29 10.42
CA LEU A 86 -18.80 -0.01 10.46
C LEU A 86 -18.49 1.47 10.21
N ALA A 87 -19.23 2.14 9.32
CA ALA A 87 -19.04 3.56 9.01
C ALA A 87 -19.50 4.52 10.13
N LEU A 88 -20.31 4.05 11.09
CA LEU A 88 -20.86 4.86 12.19
C LEU A 88 -20.22 4.59 13.55
N HIS A 89 -19.35 3.58 13.67
CA HIS A 89 -18.53 3.32 14.85
C HIS A 89 -17.28 4.19 14.84
#